data_AF-A0A525WA23-F1
#
_entry.id   AF-A0A525WA23-F1
#
_cell.length_a   1.000
_cell.length_b   1.000
_cell.length_c   1.000
_cell.angle_alpha   90.00
_cell.angle_beta   90.00
_cell.angle_gamma   90.00
#
_symmetry.space_group_name_H-M   'P 1'
#
loop_
_entity.id
_entity.type
_entity.pdbx_description
1 polymer ?
#
loop_
_entity_poly.entity_id
_entity_poly.type
_entity_poly.pdbx_seq_one_letter_code
_entity_poly.pdbx_strand_id
1 'polypeptide(L)'
;MKPVPQQTSSRESCPHRQRLLDMRGSLLSLHKALILAEQVTYERINGRVASTSQLLQLVLNDPWFTWLHPLSQLVIRIDELLDDESELLLVEMEHFLIEARALIRPSEEGDGFERSYYEALQREPDVIFAHVEVKKLLTKIAA
;
A
#
# COMPACT_ATOMS: atom_id res chain seq x y z
N MET A 1 35.32 -6.25 40.06
CA MET A 1 34.49 -5.94 38.89
C MET A 1 33.17 -6.65 39.04
N LYS A 2 32.06 -5.91 39.16
CA LYS A 2 30.71 -6.51 39.12
C LYS A 2 30.35 -6.76 37.65
N PRO A 3 29.66 -7.85 37.29
CA PRO A 3 29.21 -8.05 35.92
C PRO A 3 28.10 -7.05 35.60
N VAL A 4 28.18 -6.42 34.44
CA VAL A 4 27.11 -5.64 33.82
C VAL A 4 26.01 -6.62 33.41
N PRO A 5 24.74 -6.42 33.81
CA PRO A 5 23.66 -7.23 33.28
C PRO A 5 23.43 -6.85 31.83
N GLN A 6 23.68 -7.82 30.94
CA GLN A 6 23.24 -7.79 29.55
C GLN A 6 21.72 -7.70 29.55
N GLN A 7 21.18 -6.52 29.24
CA GLN A 7 19.78 -6.38 28.88
C GLN A 7 19.58 -7.06 27.52
N THR A 8 19.12 -8.29 27.57
CA THR A 8 18.50 -8.98 26.47
C THR A 8 17.15 -8.31 26.20
N SER A 9 17.15 -7.18 25.47
CA SER A 9 15.93 -6.56 24.95
C SER A 9 15.37 -7.45 23.83
N SER A 10 14.62 -8.46 24.28
CA SER A 10 13.80 -9.29 23.42
C SER A 10 12.65 -8.43 22.90
N ARG A 11 12.89 -7.81 21.73
CA ARG A 11 11.93 -7.32 20.72
C ARG A 11 10.44 -7.40 21.12
N GLU A 12 9.97 -6.52 21.99
CA GLU A 12 8.56 -6.17 21.99
C GLU A 12 8.37 -5.26 20.77
N SER A 13 7.84 -5.81 19.66
CA SER A 13 7.42 -4.96 18.55
C SER A 13 6.42 -3.95 19.09
N CYS A 14 6.81 -2.68 19.12
CA CYS A 14 5.94 -1.61 19.58
C CYS A 14 4.60 -1.73 18.84
N PRO A 15 3.45 -1.59 19.52
CA PRO A 15 2.12 -1.80 18.92
C PRO A 15 1.89 -0.93 17.67
N HIS A 16 2.52 0.24 17.59
CA HIS A 16 2.54 1.11 16.41
C HIS A 16 3.24 0.47 15.20
N ARG A 17 4.35 -0.22 15.42
CA ARG A 17 5.10 -0.96 14.39
C ARG A 17 4.27 -2.09 13.80
N GLN A 18 3.57 -2.85 14.64
CA GLN A 18 2.70 -3.92 14.16
C GLN A 18 1.53 -3.37 13.32
N ARG A 19 0.90 -2.26 13.77
CA ARG A 19 -0.16 -1.59 13.00
C ARG A 19 0.34 -1.09 11.65
N LEU A 20 1.56 -0.56 11.59
CA LEU A 20 2.17 -0.09 10.36
C LEU A 20 2.52 -1.24 9.41
N LEU A 21 3.02 -2.37 9.93
CA LEU A 21 3.24 -3.61 9.17
C LEU A 21 1.93 -4.17 8.59
N ASP A 22 0.86 -4.19 9.38
CA ASP A 22 -0.46 -4.64 8.91
C ASP A 22 -0.97 -3.72 7.79
N MET A 23 -0.84 -2.41 7.96
CA MET A 23 -1.25 -1.41 6.95
C MET A 23 -0.46 -1.57 5.66
N ARG A 24 0.86 -1.69 5.75
CA ARG A 24 1.76 -1.99 4.63
C ARG A 24 1.29 -3.23 3.85
N GLY A 25 1.04 -4.34 4.55
CA GLY A 25 0.60 -5.60 3.93
C GLY A 25 -0.74 -5.46 3.20
N SER A 26 -1.68 -4.73 3.79
CA SER A 26 -2.99 -4.47 3.17
C SER A 26 -2.87 -3.57 1.93
N LEU A 27 -2.06 -2.50 2.00
CA LEU A 27 -1.78 -1.61 0.86
C LEU A 27 -1.06 -2.32 -0.29
N LEU A 28 -0.10 -3.21 0.01
CA LEU A 28 0.56 -4.05 -1.00
C LEU A 28 -0.41 -5.00 -1.69
N SER A 29 -1.36 -5.57 -0.93
CA SER A 29 -2.41 -6.44 -1.48
C SER A 29 -3.34 -5.67 -2.41
N LEU A 30 -3.73 -4.44 -2.04
CA LEU A 30 -4.50 -3.54 -2.90
C LEU A 30 -3.73 -3.16 -4.16
N HIS A 31 -2.45 -2.78 -4.03
CA HIS A 31 -1.62 -2.41 -5.17
C HIS A 31 -1.50 -3.56 -6.17
N LYS A 32 -1.30 -4.79 -5.68
CA LYS A 32 -1.26 -5.99 -6.53
C LYS A 32 -2.58 -6.20 -7.27
N ALA A 33 -3.73 -6.08 -6.60
CA ALA A 33 -5.04 -6.22 -7.24
C ALA A 33 -5.24 -5.19 -8.36
N LEU A 34 -4.82 -3.93 -8.13
CA LEU A 34 -4.88 -2.88 -9.13
C LEU A 34 -3.98 -3.15 -10.33
N ILE A 35 -2.74 -3.61 -10.12
CA ILE A 35 -1.83 -4.01 -11.21
C ILE A 35 -2.47 -5.10 -12.08
N LEU A 36 -3.08 -6.11 -11.47
CA LEU A 36 -3.71 -7.21 -12.20
C LEU A 36 -4.93 -6.74 -13.00
N ALA A 37 -5.77 -5.86 -12.42
CA ALA A 37 -6.91 -5.25 -13.11
C ALA A 37 -6.46 -4.43 -14.33
N GLU A 38 -5.38 -3.66 -14.18
CA GLU A 38 -4.81 -2.86 -15.27
C GLU A 38 -4.11 -3.72 -16.31
N GLN A 39 -3.44 -4.80 -15.91
CA GLN A 39 -2.84 -5.76 -16.84
C GLN A 39 -3.91 -6.32 -17.79
N VAL A 40 -5.06 -6.76 -17.27
CA VAL A 40 -6.16 -7.29 -18.12
C VAL A 40 -6.61 -6.25 -19.15
N THR A 41 -6.71 -4.99 -18.74
CA THR A 41 -7.16 -3.91 -19.62
C THR A 41 -6.10 -3.54 -20.65
N TYR A 42 -4.84 -3.46 -20.23
CA TYR A 42 -3.69 -3.21 -21.07
C TYR A 42 -3.52 -4.31 -22.12
N GLU A 43 -3.62 -5.58 -21.74
CA GLU A 43 -3.44 -6.73 -22.63
C GLU A 43 -4.49 -6.80 -23.73
N ARG A 44 -5.72 -6.34 -23.45
CA ARG A 44 -6.79 -6.27 -24.44
C ARG A 44 -6.47 -5.31 -25.60
N ILE A 45 -5.66 -4.29 -25.34
CA ILE A 45 -5.33 -3.23 -26.31
C ILE A 45 -3.95 -3.46 -26.93
N ASN A 46 -2.96 -3.83 -26.12
CA ASN A 46 -1.54 -3.89 -26.49
C ASN A 46 -1.03 -5.31 -26.75
N GLY A 47 -1.86 -6.33 -26.50
CA GLY A 47 -1.48 -7.73 -26.57
C GLY A 47 -0.90 -8.26 -25.25
N ARG A 48 -0.68 -9.57 -25.20
CA ARG A 48 -0.33 -10.30 -23.98
C ARG A 48 1.00 -9.84 -23.37
N VAL A 49 1.04 -9.66 -22.05
CA VAL A 49 2.27 -9.46 -21.29
C VAL A 49 2.92 -10.84 -21.07
N ALA A 50 4.13 -11.01 -21.60
CA ALA A 50 4.77 -12.32 -21.71
C ALA A 50 5.41 -12.81 -20.40
N SER A 51 5.70 -11.91 -19.45
CA SER A 51 6.38 -12.27 -18.20
C SER A 51 6.14 -11.26 -17.07
N THR A 52 6.37 -11.70 -15.83
CA THR A 52 6.36 -10.83 -14.64
C THR A 52 7.37 -9.69 -14.74
N SER A 53 8.56 -9.94 -15.32
CA SER A 53 9.57 -8.90 -15.52
C SER A 53 9.07 -7.80 -16.47
N GLN A 54 8.40 -8.20 -17.57
CA GLN A 54 7.78 -7.25 -18.48
C GLN A 54 6.67 -6.45 -17.79
N LEU A 55 5.80 -7.11 -17.01
CA LEU A 55 4.76 -6.42 -16.24
C LEU A 55 5.36 -5.40 -15.28
N LEU A 56 6.43 -5.76 -14.57
CA LEU A 56 7.13 -4.84 -13.69
C LEU A 56 7.69 -3.64 -14.45
N GLN A 57 8.31 -3.85 -15.62
CA GLN A 57 8.80 -2.74 -16.45
C GLN A 57 7.68 -1.81 -16.90
N LEU A 58 6.49 -2.34 -17.22
CA LEU A 58 5.32 -1.54 -17.55
C LEU A 58 4.84 -0.72 -16.35
N VAL A 59 4.69 -1.35 -15.19
CA VAL A 59 4.27 -0.66 -13.96
C VAL A 59 5.23 0.48 -13.59
N LEU A 60 6.53 0.30 -13.82
CA LEU A 60 7.54 1.29 -13.50
C LEU A 60 7.62 2.44 -14.52
N ASN A 61 7.45 2.17 -15.81
CA ASN A 61 7.85 3.11 -16.86
C ASN A 61 6.73 3.49 -17.85
N ASP A 62 5.66 2.70 -17.95
CA ASP A 62 4.61 2.93 -18.95
C ASP A 62 3.57 3.94 -18.43
N PRO A 63 3.23 4.99 -19.19
CA PRO A 63 2.20 5.97 -18.83
C PRO A 63 0.89 5.37 -18.37
N TRP A 64 0.49 4.20 -18.91
CA TRP A 64 -0.73 3.48 -18.53
C TRP A 64 -0.80 3.20 -17.03
N PHE A 65 0.32 2.89 -16.39
CA PHE A 65 0.38 2.48 -14.99
C PHE A 65 0.77 3.61 -14.03
N THR A 66 1.09 4.80 -14.54
CA THR A 66 1.58 5.94 -13.72
C THR A 66 0.62 6.35 -12.63
N TRP A 67 -0.68 6.17 -12.85
CA TRP A 67 -1.70 6.48 -11.84
C TRP A 67 -1.59 5.58 -10.60
N LEU A 68 -0.87 4.45 -10.63
CA LEU A 68 -0.63 3.59 -9.45
C LEU A 68 0.53 4.07 -8.58
N HIS A 69 1.36 5.00 -9.08
CA HIS A 69 2.56 5.46 -8.38
C HIS A 69 2.29 6.08 -7.01
N PRO A 70 1.23 6.88 -6.77
CA PRO A 70 0.93 7.40 -5.43
C PRO A 70 0.81 6.30 -4.36
N LEU A 71 0.20 5.15 -4.70
CA LEU A 71 0.09 4.02 -3.77
C LEU A 71 1.45 3.33 -3.54
N SER A 72 2.25 3.19 -4.58
CA SER A 72 3.63 2.68 -4.44
C SER A 72 4.49 3.58 -3.55
N GLN A 73 4.41 4.91 -3.73
CA GLN A 73 5.16 5.88 -2.94
C GLN A 73 4.76 5.86 -1.46
N LEU A 74 3.47 5.71 -1.16
CA LEU A 74 3.01 5.52 0.21
C LEU A 74 3.61 4.25 0.84
N VAL A 75 3.61 3.13 0.13
CA VAL A 75 4.22 1.88 0.62
C VAL A 75 5.73 2.04 0.83
N ILE A 76 6.45 2.68 -0.09
CA ILE A 76 7.90 2.92 0.04
C ILE A 76 8.20 3.75 1.30
N ARG A 77 7.45 4.82 1.55
CA ARG A 77 7.66 5.65 2.75
C ARG A 77 7.33 4.91 4.05
N ILE A 78 6.35 4.00 4.00
CA ILE A 78 6.08 3.09 5.13
C ILE A 78 7.27 2.13 5.33
N ASP A 79 7.85 1.61 4.25
CA ASP A 79 8.99 0.69 4.31
C ASP A 79 10.24 1.39 4.87
N GLU A 80 10.50 2.62 4.45
CA GLU A 80 11.58 3.46 4.98
C GLU A 80 11.41 3.69 6.48
N LEU A 81 10.20 4.03 6.94
CA LEU A 81 9.91 4.20 8.36
C LEU A 81 10.03 2.88 9.15
N LEU A 82 9.65 1.75 8.55
CA LEU A 82 9.79 0.43 9.18
C LEU A 82 11.25 -0.05 9.24
N ASP A 83 12.11 0.38 8.33
CA ASP A 83 13.54 0.05 8.33
C ASP A 83 14.33 0.86 9.37
N ASP A 84 13.80 2.01 9.80
CA ASP A 84 14.37 2.79 10.90
C ASP A 84 14.29 1.97 12.22
N GLU A 85 15.43 1.82 12.90
CA GLU A 85 15.54 1.11 14.20
C GLU A 85 15.01 1.94 15.38
N SER A 86 14.66 3.21 15.14
CA SER A 86 14.10 4.12 16.13
C SER A 86 12.69 3.69 16.60
N GLU A 87 12.30 4.21 17.76
CA GLU A 87 10.95 4.01 18.28
C GLU A 87 9.94 4.80 17.45
N LEU A 88 8.94 4.10 16.90
CA LEU A 88 7.88 4.71 16.10
C LEU A 88 6.93 5.52 16.98
N LEU A 89 6.83 6.81 16.69
CA LEU A 89 5.96 7.73 17.41
C LEU A 89 4.51 7.58 16.93
N LEU A 90 3.57 7.81 17.86
CA LEU A 90 2.13 7.81 17.54
C LEU A 90 1.79 8.82 16.43
N VAL A 91 2.42 9.99 16.42
CA VAL A 91 2.19 11.04 15.41
C VAL A 91 2.57 10.60 13.99
N GLU A 92 3.65 9.82 13.85
CA GLU A 92 4.09 9.28 12.56
C GLU A 92 3.06 8.24 12.06
N MET A 93 2.62 7.36 12.96
CA MET A 93 1.58 6.37 12.70
C MET A 93 0.27 7.03 12.25
N GLU A 94 -0.18 8.08 12.95
CA GLU A 94 -1.37 8.86 12.61
C GLU A 94 -1.25 9.58 11.26
N HIS A 95 -0.07 10.12 10.93
CA HIS A 95 0.18 10.74 9.63
C HIS A 95 -0.08 9.75 8.49
N PHE A 96 0.51 8.56 8.57
CA PHE A 96 0.32 7.55 7.53
C PHE A 96 -1.11 7.01 7.44
N LEU A 97 -1.84 6.96 8.56
CA LEU A 97 -3.29 6.63 8.53
C LEU A 97 -4.10 7.66 7.75
N ILE A 98 -3.86 8.95 8.02
CA ILE A 98 -4.57 10.04 7.35
C ILE A 98 -4.27 9.99 5.85
N GLU A 99 -3.01 9.82 5.50
CA GLU A 99 -2.60 9.74 4.10
C GLU A 99 -3.21 8.53 3.38
N ALA A 100 -3.12 7.34 3.98
CA ALA A 100 -3.72 6.13 3.42
C ALA A 100 -5.23 6.30 3.20
N ARG A 101 -5.94 6.90 4.17
CA ARG A 101 -7.39 7.18 4.06
C ARG A 101 -7.71 8.17 2.95
N ALA A 102 -6.91 9.21 2.80
CA ALA A 102 -7.08 10.22 1.76
C ALA A 102 -6.86 9.61 0.38
N LEU A 103 -5.79 8.81 0.21
CA LEU A 103 -5.45 8.20 -1.06
C LEU A 103 -6.51 7.20 -1.55
N ILE A 104 -7.02 6.33 -0.67
CA ILE A 104 -8.01 5.30 -1.06
C ILE A 104 -9.46 5.82 -1.12
N ARG A 105 -9.62 7.08 -1.54
CA ARG A 105 -10.92 7.72 -1.73
C ARG A 105 -11.29 7.67 -3.22
N PRO A 106 -12.17 6.75 -3.65
CA PRO A 106 -12.63 6.76 -5.03
C PRO A 106 -13.52 7.98 -5.28
N SER A 107 -13.39 8.58 -6.46
CA SER A 107 -14.21 9.72 -6.88
C SER A 107 -14.57 9.61 -8.36
N GLU A 108 -15.86 9.63 -8.67
CA GLU A 108 -16.34 9.64 -10.05
C GLU A 108 -15.97 10.95 -10.76
N GLU A 109 -15.97 12.07 -10.05
CA GLU A 109 -15.66 13.40 -10.58
C GLU A 109 -14.21 13.83 -10.33
N GLY A 110 -13.39 12.95 -9.74
CA GLY A 110 -11.99 13.22 -9.44
C GLY A 110 -11.10 13.22 -10.69
N ASP A 111 -9.81 13.46 -10.48
CA ASP A 111 -8.78 13.35 -11.49
C ASP A 111 -7.69 12.34 -11.08
N GLY A 112 -6.86 11.95 -12.05
CA GLY A 112 -5.70 11.08 -11.81
C GLY A 112 -6.05 9.79 -11.07
N PHE A 113 -5.50 9.64 -9.85
CA PHE A 113 -5.69 8.44 -9.03
C PHE A 113 -7.16 8.20 -8.68
N GLU A 114 -7.89 9.22 -8.21
CA GLU A 114 -9.22 9.01 -7.61
C GLU A 114 -10.23 8.47 -8.63
N ARG A 115 -10.16 8.98 -9.86
CA ARG A 115 -11.00 8.53 -10.98
C ARG A 115 -10.62 7.14 -11.47
N SER A 116 -9.33 6.89 -11.73
CA SER A 116 -8.86 5.57 -12.15
C SER A 116 -9.16 4.50 -11.08
N TYR A 117 -9.04 4.87 -9.82
CA TYR A 117 -9.36 3.99 -8.69
C TYR A 117 -10.86 3.67 -8.61
N TYR A 118 -11.73 4.68 -8.81
CA TYR A 118 -13.17 4.47 -8.94
C TYR A 118 -13.50 3.50 -10.08
N GLU A 119 -12.92 3.70 -11.26
CA GLU A 119 -13.16 2.85 -12.43
C GLU A 119 -12.64 1.42 -12.24
N ALA A 120 -11.50 1.23 -11.56
CA ALA A 120 -10.98 -0.09 -11.23
C ALA A 120 -11.92 -0.85 -10.29
N LEU A 121 -12.48 -0.17 -9.29
CA LEU A 121 -13.47 -0.76 -8.37
C LEU A 121 -14.75 -1.22 -9.08
N GLN A 122 -15.17 -0.56 -10.17
CA GLN A 122 -16.35 -0.97 -10.92
C GLN A 122 -16.09 -2.19 -11.84
N ARG A 123 -14.84 -2.39 -12.26
CA ARG A 123 -14.50 -3.39 -13.28
C ARG A 123 -14.00 -4.72 -12.69
N GLU A 124 -13.32 -4.68 -11.55
CA GLU A 124 -12.60 -5.85 -11.02
C GLU A 124 -13.01 -6.17 -9.57
N PRO A 125 -13.73 -7.29 -9.33
CA PRO A 125 -14.13 -7.71 -7.98
C PRO A 125 -12.97 -7.85 -6.99
N ASP A 126 -11.80 -8.31 -7.44
CA ASP A 126 -10.63 -8.47 -6.55
C ASP A 126 -10.14 -7.12 -5.98
N VAL A 127 -10.31 -6.03 -6.73
CA VAL A 127 -10.00 -4.67 -6.26
C VAL A 127 -10.98 -4.24 -5.16
N ILE A 128 -12.27 -4.59 -5.29
CA ILE A 128 -13.28 -4.31 -4.26
C ILE A 128 -12.94 -5.03 -2.96
N PHE A 129 -12.60 -6.33 -3.03
CA PHE A 129 -12.23 -7.10 -1.84
C PHE A 129 -10.99 -6.51 -1.16
N ALA A 130 -9.95 -6.20 -1.92
CA ALA A 130 -8.76 -5.57 -1.37
C ALA A 130 -9.06 -4.19 -0.75
N HIS A 131 -9.89 -3.37 -1.39
CA HIS A 131 -10.33 -2.08 -0.84
C HIS A 131 -11.04 -2.23 0.51
N VAL A 132 -11.96 -3.19 0.60
CA VAL A 132 -12.71 -3.46 1.84
C VAL A 132 -11.77 -3.88 2.97
N GLU A 133 -10.78 -4.72 2.69
CA GLU A 133 -9.79 -5.13 3.69
C GLU A 133 -8.91 -3.95 4.17
N VAL A 134 -8.50 -3.06 3.28
CA VAL A 134 -7.81 -1.82 3.68
C VAL A 134 -8.72 -0.95 4.54
N LYS A 135 -9.98 -0.72 4.15
CA LYS A 135 -10.93 0.10 4.93
C LYS A 135 -11.17 -0.48 6.33
N LYS A 136 -11.44 -1.78 6.43
CA LYS A 136 -11.62 -2.47 7.73
C LYS A 136 -10.40 -2.30 8.62
N LEU A 137 -9.20 -2.48 8.07
CA LEU A 137 -7.96 -2.31 8.81
C LEU A 137 -7.79 -0.87 9.30
N LEU A 138 -7.98 0.12 8.43
CA LEU A 138 -7.87 1.54 8.81
C LEU A 138 -8.91 1.96 9.85
N THR A 139 -10.10 1.35 9.86
CA THR A 139 -11.08 1.54 10.94
C THR A 139 -10.60 0.90 12.24
N LYS A 140 -10.08 -0.34 12.19
CA LYS A 140 -9.56 -1.06 13.36
C LYS A 140 -8.37 -0.34 14.01
N ILE A 141 -7.47 0.23 13.22
CA ILE A 141 -6.28 0.90 13.78
C ILE A 141 -6.63 2.23 14.48
N ALA A 142 -7.69 2.91 14.03
CA ALA A 142 -8.14 4.18 14.60
C ALA A 142 -9.11 4.03 15.79
N ALA A 143 -9.56 2.81 16.08
CA ALA A 143 -10.36 2.47 17.25
C ALA A 143 -9.45 2.17 18.44
#